data_AF-A0A957GU24-F1
#
_entry.id   AF-A0A957GU24-F1
#
_cell.length_a   1.000
_cell.length_b   1.000
_cell.length_c   1.000
_cell.angle_alpha   90.00
_cell.angle_beta   90.00
_cell.angle_gamma   90.00
#
_symmetry.space_group_name_H-M   'P 1'
#
loop_
_entity.id
_entity.type
_entity.pdbx_description
1 polymer ?
#
loop_
_entity_poly.entity_id
_entity_poly.type
_entity_poly.pdbx_seq_one_letter_code
_entity_poly.pdbx_strand_id
1 'polypeptide(L)' 'GRSALVQHLNYPGEADNLPMKATVVAAETESGAVYIFASTAPADVWEANASKFDLMVSSVSFHE' A
#
# COMPACT_ATOMS: atom_id res chain seq x y z
N GLY A 1 0.47 4.08 20.95
CA GLY A 1 1.43 4.00 19.83
C GLY A 1 0.66 3.51 18.64
N ARG A 2 0.67 4.27 17.53
CA ARG A 2 -0.13 3.99 16.34
C ARG A 2 0.29 2.63 15.75
N SER A 3 -0.64 1.68 15.63
CA SER A 3 -0.39 0.42 14.94
C SER A 3 -0.76 0.61 13.47
N ALA A 4 0.17 0.38 12.56
CA ALA A 4 -0.10 0.35 11.14
C ALA A 4 0.12 -1.08 10.65
N LEU A 5 -0.91 -1.67 10.03
CA LEU A 5 -0.77 -2.94 9.32
C LEU A 5 -0.22 -2.64 7.92
N VAL A 6 0.90 -3.25 7.56
CA VAL A 6 1.45 -3.21 6.20
C VAL A 6 1.45 -4.62 5.64
N GLN A 7 0.73 -4.81 4.54
CA GLN A 7 0.67 -6.09 3.82
C GLN A 7 1.19 -5.93 2.41
N HIS A 8 2.13 -6.80 2.04
CA HIS A 8 2.61 -6.93 0.66
C HIS A 8 2.01 -8.18 0.03
N LEU A 9 1.52 -8.05 -1.21
CA LEU A 9 0.92 -9.12 -1.97
C LEU A 9 1.65 -9.25 -3.30
N ASN A 10 1.86 -10.49 -3.73
CA ASN A 10 2.45 -10.82 -5.02
C ASN A 10 1.49 -11.74 -5.76
N TYR A 11 1.16 -11.37 -6.99
CA TYR A 11 0.39 -12.18 -7.92
C TYR A 11 1.32 -12.61 -9.06
N PRO A 12 1.56 -13.93 -9.25
CA PRO A 12 2.56 -14.42 -10.20
C PRO A 12 2.18 -14.21 -11.68
N GLY A 13 0.95 -13.80 -11.99
CA GLY A 13 0.46 -13.70 -13.36
C GLY A 13 -0.03 -15.05 -13.91
N GLU A 14 -0.78 -15.01 -15.00
CA GLU A 14 -1.29 -16.17 -15.74
C GLU A 14 -1.17 -15.92 -17.26
N ALA A 15 -1.55 -16.88 -18.11
CA ALA A 15 -1.31 -16.83 -19.57
C ALA A 15 -1.70 -15.50 -20.24
N ASP A 16 -2.79 -14.88 -19.79
CA ASP A 16 -3.30 -13.62 -20.33
C ASP A 16 -3.08 -12.41 -19.38
N ASN A 17 -2.45 -12.62 -18.22
CA ASN A 17 -2.33 -11.61 -17.16
C ASN A 17 -0.88 -11.44 -16.68
N LEU A 18 -0.39 -10.20 -16.70
CA LEU A 18 0.94 -9.88 -16.19
C LEU A 18 1.04 -10.13 -14.68
N PRO A 19 2.24 -10.48 -14.15
CA PRO A 19 2.48 -10.53 -12.73
C PRO A 19 2.25 -9.15 -12.08
N MET A 20 1.61 -9.12 -10.92
CA MET A 20 1.25 -7.89 -10.21
C MET A 20 1.81 -7.91 -8.79
N LYS A 21 2.10 -6.72 -8.25
CA LYS A 21 2.41 -6.50 -6.84
C LYS A 21 1.41 -5.50 -6.26
N ALA A 22 1.14 -5.65 -4.96
CA ALA A 22 0.35 -4.70 -4.21
C ALA A 22 0.91 -4.48 -2.81
N THR A 23 0.72 -3.26 -2.30
CA THR A 23 0.90 -2.93 -0.88
C THR A 23 -0.39 -2.35 -0.35
N VAL A 24 -0.79 -2.81 0.84
CA VAL A 24 -1.91 -2.26 1.60
C VAL A 24 -1.37 -1.76 2.93
N VAL A 25 -1.67 -0.51 3.28
CA VAL A 25 -1.38 0.08 4.59
C VAL A 25 -2.70 0.44 5.24
N ALA A 26 -2.97 -0.12 6.42
CA ALA A 26 -4.12 0.25 7.24
C ALA A 26 -3.67 0.93 8.53
N ALA A 27 -4.31 2.05 8.87
CA ALA A 27 -4.04 2.81 10.07
C ALA A 27 -5.35 3.19 10.76
N GLU A 28 -5.38 3.04 12.08
CA GLU A 28 -6.50 3.48 12.92
C GLU A 28 -6.13 4.79 13.64
N THR A 29 -7.10 5.69 13.81
CA THR A 29 -6.95 6.91 14.62
C THR A 29 -7.46 6.70 16.05
N GLU A 30 -7.21 7.67 16.93
CA GLU A 30 -7.64 7.58 18.33
C GLU A 30 -9.16 7.60 18.47
N SER A 31 -9.87 8.26 17.55
CA SER A 31 -11.33 8.23 17.46
C SER A 31 -11.92 6.93 16.87
N GLY A 32 -11.07 5.98 16.44
CA GLY A 32 -11.47 4.70 15.86
C GLY A 32 -11.75 4.73 14.35
N ALA A 33 -11.41 5.82 13.66
CA ALA A 33 -11.50 5.86 12.20
C ALA A 33 -10.38 5.02 11.56
N VAL A 34 -10.72 4.20 10.57
CA VAL A 34 -9.78 3.33 9.85
C VAL A 34 -9.53 3.88 8.45
N TYR A 35 -8.25 4.11 8.13
CA TYR A 35 -7.79 4.53 6.81
C TYR A 35 -7.03 3.39 6.15
N ILE A 36 -7.34 3.14 4.88
CA ILE A 36 -6.71 2.10 4.07
C ILE A 36 -6.12 2.76 2.82
N PHE A 37 -4.82 2.59 2.64
CA PHE A 37 -4.08 2.99 1.44
C PHE A 37 -3.70 1.73 0.69
N ALA A 38 -3.98 1.69 -0.61
CA ALA A 38 -3.59 0.59 -1.46
C ALA A 38 -2.87 1.11 -2.71
N SER A 39 -1.79 0.43 -3.09
CA SER A 39 -1.13 0.61 -4.37
C SER A 39 -0.95 -0.73 -5.05
N THR A 40 -1.16 -0.74 -6.35
CA THR A 40 -0.99 -1.91 -7.22
C THR A 40 -0.22 -1.50 -8.46
N ALA A 41 0.75 -2.32 -8.88
CA ALA A 41 1.40 -2.14 -10.17
C ALA A 41 1.88 -3.48 -10.75
N PRO A 42 2.11 -3.57 -12.07
CA PRO A 42 2.84 -4.68 -12.66
C PRO A 42 4.20 -4.89 -11.99
N ALA A 43 4.61 -6.14 -11.84
CA ALA A 43 5.78 -6.51 -11.04
C ALA A 43 7.10 -5.94 -11.61
N ASP A 44 7.17 -5.74 -12.92
CA ASP A 44 8.32 -5.18 -13.65
C ASP A 44 8.54 -3.68 -13.39
N VAL A 45 7.47 -2.94 -13.09
CA VAL A 45 7.53 -1.50 -12.77
C VAL A 45 7.33 -1.19 -11.29
N TRP A 46 7.11 -2.21 -10.45
CA TRP A 46 6.80 -2.02 -9.03
C TRP A 46 7.87 -1.24 -8.27
N GLU A 47 9.13 -1.65 -8.36
CA GLU A 47 10.24 -1.02 -7.60
C GLU A 47 10.39 0.47 -7.93
N ALA A 48 10.09 0.88 -9.17
CA ALA A 48 10.14 2.27 -9.60
C ALA A 48 9.00 3.13 -9.02
N ASN A 49 7.93 2.50 -8.52
CA ASN A 49 6.72 3.18 -8.04
C ASN A 49 6.46 2.98 -6.54
N ALA A 50 6.97 1.91 -5.93
CA ALA A 50 6.76 1.58 -4.51
C ALA A 50 7.22 2.72 -3.58
N SER A 51 8.40 3.29 -3.85
CA SER A 51 8.94 4.40 -3.06
C SER A 51 8.07 5.66 -3.08
N LYS A 52 7.34 5.91 -4.17
CA LYS A 52 6.39 7.03 -4.26
C LYS A 52 5.16 6.79 -3.39
N PHE A 53 4.68 5.54 -3.37
CA PHE A 53 3.57 5.16 -2.51
C PHE A 53 3.94 5.27 -1.04
N ASP A 54 5.11 4.77 -0.64
CA ASP A 54 5.59 4.86 0.73
C ASP A 54 5.75 6.32 1.18
N LEU A 55 6.31 7.17 0.31
CA LEU A 55 6.41 8.60 0.57
C LEU A 55 5.04 9.24 0.77
N MET A 56 4.09 8.98 -0.13
CA MET A 56 2.72 9.49 -0.03
C MET A 56 2.08 9.07 1.29
N VAL A 57 2.10 7.77 1.63
CA VAL A 57 1.47 7.27 2.87
C VAL A 57 2.14 7.86 4.11
N SER A 58 3.47 7.95 4.14
CA SER A 58 4.20 8.55 5.26
C SER A 58 3.95 10.05 5.44
N SER A 59 3.57 10.75 4.37
CA SER A 59 3.26 12.19 4.39
C SER A 59 1.85 12.49 4.91
N VAL A 60 0.99 11.47 5.07
CA VAL A 60 -0.37 11.68 5.57
C VAL A 60 -0.36 11.92 7.07
N SER A 61 -0.48 13.19 7.45
CA SER A 61 -0.83 13.61 8.82
C SER A 61 -2.34 13.69 8.96
N PHE A 62 -2.88 13.00 9.96
CA PHE A 62 -4.28 13.07 10.30
C PHE A 62 -4.44 14.11 11.41
N HIS A 63 -5.24 15.12 11.15
CA HIS A 63 -5.63 16.12 12.16
C HIS A 63 -7.09 15.86 12.50
N GLU A 64 -7.34 15.55 13.77
CA GLU A 64 -8.68 15.43 14.35
C GLU A 64 -9.11 16.75 15.00
#